data_AF-A0A034WSA1-F1
#
_entry.id   AF-A0A034WSA1-F1
#
_cell.length_a   1.000
_cell.length_b   1.000
_cell.length_c   1.000
_cell.angle_alpha   90.00
_cell.angle_beta   90.00
_cell.angle_gamma   90.00
#
_symmetry.space_group_name_H-M   'P 1'
#
loop_
_entity.id
_entity.type
_entity.pdbx_description
1 polymer ?
#
loop_
_entity_poly.entity_id
_entity_poly.type
_entity_poly.pdbx_seq_one_letter_code
_entity_poly.pdbx_strand_id
1 'polypeptide(L)'
;VFVLNMAPCTFLVLLQTYFQLRFYTEHSKLLDHESQTIQQDVVNRGIKRWERASSAIGSFLADDRKLRGVINRAVDKMRAAGKGNYKKPKPDPLRYEHTLAELKKHHGVIDKNLLIKCAIVLIFIVSIFMLRSFDFFNVIGFSWTALLGAILLLILADINDYEGLLCRIEWSTLMFLSSFFVLIEVLSRLGFEDLIGENIIKAIKSTPHDFQLLVALLLILWVTAFASCFLNNNPVTQMMVRIVVSIAQIKPLALPLGPLVWALVMGAAFGGNGSLIGASANIVTAGVANKHLYKLTFRSYFLVGFSVMLVNICIASVYLILMYVIISWDGMIFE
;
A
#
# COMPACT_ATOMS: atom_id res chain seq x y z
N VAL A 1 -9.71 15.52 18.44
CA VAL A 1 -9.73 16.42 17.27
C VAL A 1 -9.47 15.69 15.95
N PHE A 2 -8.27 15.13 15.72
CA PHE A 2 -7.92 14.44 14.46
C PHE A 2 -8.94 13.36 14.05
N VAL A 3 -9.19 12.39 14.94
CA VAL A 3 -10.11 11.26 14.65
C VAL A 3 -11.52 11.76 14.33
N LEU A 4 -12.00 12.79 15.03
CA LEU A 4 -13.35 13.31 14.84
C LEU A 4 -13.54 13.95 13.46
N ASN A 5 -12.53 14.68 12.97
CA ASN A 5 -12.58 15.34 11.67
C ASN A 5 -12.35 14.36 10.51
N MET A 6 -11.60 13.28 10.73
CA MET A 6 -11.22 12.32 9.68
C MET A 6 -12.14 11.10 9.59
N ALA A 7 -12.68 10.62 10.71
CA ALA A 7 -13.47 9.39 10.76
C ALA A 7 -14.73 9.44 9.89
N PRO A 8 -15.53 10.54 9.85
CA PRO A 8 -16.76 10.57 9.04
C PRO A 8 -16.45 10.41 7.54
N CYS A 9 -15.50 11.18 7.01
CA CYS A 9 -15.08 11.05 5.62
C CYS A 9 -14.48 9.68 5.32
N THR A 10 -13.66 9.15 6.22
CA THR A 10 -13.04 7.83 6.06
C THR A 10 -14.10 6.73 6.00
N PHE A 11 -15.14 6.82 6.83
CA PHE A 11 -16.25 5.86 6.83
C PHE A 11 -17.08 5.93 5.54
N LEU A 12 -17.37 7.14 5.04
CA LEU A 12 -18.07 7.33 3.77
C LEU A 12 -17.27 6.74 2.60
N VAL A 13 -15.97 7.02 2.55
CA VAL A 13 -15.06 6.48 1.53
C VAL A 13 -14.96 4.96 1.64
N LEU A 14 -14.92 4.40 2.86
CA LEU A 14 -14.88 2.96 3.08
C LEU A 14 -16.15 2.26 2.57
N LEU A 15 -17.33 2.80 2.90
CA LEU A 15 -18.61 2.29 2.39
C LEU A 15 -18.67 2.35 0.87
N GLN A 16 -18.31 3.49 0.29
CA GLN A 16 -18.33 3.64 -1.15
C GLN A 16 -17.32 2.72 -1.84
N THR A 17 -16.09 2.61 -1.33
CA THR A 17 -15.06 1.71 -1.87
C THR A 17 -15.55 0.26 -1.82
N TYR A 18 -16.22 -0.15 -0.73
CA TYR A 18 -16.83 -1.48 -0.64
C TYR A 18 -17.85 -1.73 -1.76
N PHE A 19 -18.79 -0.81 -1.99
CA PHE A 19 -19.78 -0.96 -3.06
C PHE A 19 -19.15 -0.92 -4.45
N GLN A 20 -18.16 -0.05 -4.68
CA GLN A 20 -17.47 0.05 -5.97
C GLN A 20 -16.68 -1.22 -6.29
N LEU A 21 -15.93 -1.76 -5.32
CA LEU A 21 -15.21 -3.01 -5.49
C LEU A 21 -16.18 -4.18 -5.73
N ARG A 22 -17.29 -4.23 -4.99
CA ARG A 22 -18.33 -5.25 -5.20
C ARG A 22 -18.93 -5.16 -6.60
N PHE A 23 -19.24 -3.97 -7.06
CA PHE A 23 -19.71 -3.73 -8.42
C PHE A 23 -18.69 -4.21 -9.45
N TYR A 24 -17.41 -3.91 -9.27
CA TYR A 24 -16.36 -4.42 -10.16
C TYR A 24 -16.24 -5.94 -10.15
N THR A 25 -16.38 -6.60 -9.00
CA THR A 25 -16.34 -8.06 -8.94
C THR A 25 -17.56 -8.72 -9.60
N GLU A 26 -18.73 -8.09 -9.55
CA GLU A 26 -19.96 -8.64 -10.12
C GLU A 26 -20.12 -8.34 -11.63
N HIS A 27 -19.72 -7.14 -12.08
CA HIS A 27 -20.06 -6.63 -13.42
C HIS A 27 -18.86 -6.36 -14.32
N SER A 28 -17.65 -6.29 -13.78
CA SER A 28 -16.47 -5.90 -14.56
C SER A 28 -15.56 -7.08 -14.86
N LYS A 29 -15.23 -7.27 -16.14
CA LYS A 29 -14.18 -8.20 -16.58
C LYS A 29 -12.78 -7.78 -16.09
N LEU A 30 -12.63 -6.58 -15.50
CA LEU A 30 -11.35 -6.04 -15.02
C LEU A 30 -10.76 -6.82 -13.84
N LEU A 31 -11.62 -7.37 -12.98
CA LEU A 31 -11.21 -8.16 -11.81
C LEU A 31 -11.35 -9.67 -12.03
N ASP A 32 -11.64 -10.10 -13.27
CA ASP A 32 -11.81 -11.51 -13.61
C ASP A 32 -10.43 -12.19 -13.66
N HIS A 33 -9.85 -12.42 -12.47
CA HIS A 33 -8.49 -12.92 -12.25
C HIS A 33 -8.29 -14.40 -12.58
N GLU A 34 -9.37 -15.12 -12.92
CA GLU A 34 -9.34 -16.53 -13.34
C GLU A 34 -9.58 -16.70 -14.84
N SER A 35 -9.04 -15.81 -15.67
CA SER A 35 -8.95 -16.12 -17.10
C SER A 35 -7.94 -17.26 -17.30
N GLN A 36 -8.26 -18.23 -18.18
CA GLN A 36 -7.37 -19.35 -18.57
C GLN A 36 -5.92 -18.89 -18.82
N THR A 37 -5.78 -17.70 -19.42
CA THR A 37 -4.51 -17.08 -19.77
C THR A 37 -3.61 -16.81 -18.56
N ILE A 38 -4.16 -16.29 -17.45
CA ILE A 38 -3.37 -15.94 -16.25
C ILE A 38 -2.89 -17.21 -15.53
N GLN A 39 -3.73 -18.24 -15.46
CA GLN A 39 -3.39 -19.49 -14.80
C GLN A 39 -2.33 -20.27 -15.59
N GLN A 40 -2.43 -20.24 -16.93
CA GLN A 40 -1.40 -20.78 -17.81
C GLN A 40 -0.09 -19.97 -17.71
N ASP A 41 -0.18 -18.65 -17.54
CA ASP A 41 0.98 -17.79 -17.24
C ASP A 41 1.62 -18.12 -15.88
N VAL A 42 0.84 -18.43 -14.84
CA VAL A 42 1.34 -18.88 -13.53
C VAL A 42 2.12 -20.19 -13.68
N VAL A 43 1.56 -21.17 -14.40
CA VAL A 43 2.23 -22.46 -14.67
C VAL A 43 3.51 -22.24 -15.47
N ASN A 44 3.46 -21.44 -16.54
CA ASN A 44 4.62 -21.10 -17.37
C ASN A 44 5.72 -20.40 -16.56
N ARG A 45 5.34 -19.50 -15.64
CA ARG A 45 6.29 -18.85 -14.73
C ARG A 45 6.89 -19.83 -13.73
N GLY A 46 6.10 -20.74 -13.19
CA GLY A 46 6.59 -21.84 -12.34
C GLY A 46 7.66 -22.66 -13.06
N ILE A 47 7.37 -23.08 -14.29
CA ILE A 47 8.31 -23.80 -15.16
C ILE A 47 9.62 -23.01 -15.34
N LYS A 48 9.55 -21.73 -15.73
CA LYS A 48 10.75 -20.89 -15.89
C LYS A 48 11.56 -20.75 -14.59
N ARG A 49 10.89 -20.68 -13.43
CA ARG A 49 11.57 -20.58 -12.12
C ARG A 49 12.35 -21.86 -11.82
N TRP A 50 11.76 -23.02 -12.08
CA TRP A 50 12.43 -24.32 -11.95
C TRP A 50 13.56 -24.51 -12.97
N GLU A 51 13.40 -24.02 -14.20
CA GLU A 51 14.48 -24.01 -15.20
C GLU A 51 15.66 -23.13 -14.76
N ARG A 52 15.40 -21.95 -14.20
CA ARG A 52 16.47 -21.11 -13.64
C ARG A 52 17.18 -21.79 -12.48
N ALA A 53 16.43 -22.38 -11.55
CA ALA A 53 17.01 -23.15 -10.44
C ALA A 53 17.87 -24.32 -10.95
N SER A 54 17.38 -25.06 -11.96
CA SER A 54 18.12 -26.11 -12.66
C SER A 54 19.40 -25.58 -13.31
N SER A 55 19.34 -24.40 -13.94
CA SER A 55 20.49 -23.77 -14.59
C SER A 55 21.55 -23.27 -13.61
N ALA A 56 21.14 -22.86 -12.41
CA ALA A 56 22.01 -22.34 -11.35
C ALA A 56 22.76 -23.43 -10.58
N ILE A 57 22.29 -24.68 -10.62
CA ILE A 57 23.00 -25.84 -10.06
C ILE A 57 24.24 -26.11 -10.92
N GLY A 58 25.40 -26.28 -10.26
CA GLY A 58 26.66 -26.62 -10.90
C GLY A 58 26.57 -27.90 -11.73
N SER A 59 27.47 -28.08 -12.71
CA SER A 59 27.47 -29.27 -13.57
C SER A 59 28.60 -30.25 -13.25
N PHE A 60 29.40 -29.97 -12.22
CA PHE A 60 30.68 -30.65 -11.99
C PHE A 60 30.55 -31.89 -11.10
N LEU A 61 29.71 -31.89 -10.05
CA LEU A 61 29.52 -33.07 -9.21
C LEU A 61 28.47 -34.03 -9.79
N ALA A 62 28.63 -35.33 -9.51
CA ALA A 62 27.67 -36.36 -9.91
C ALA A 62 26.29 -36.14 -9.27
N ASP A 63 26.25 -35.68 -8.02
CA ASP A 63 25.02 -35.36 -7.30
C ASP A 63 24.29 -34.16 -7.89
N ASP A 64 25.02 -33.13 -8.33
CA ASP A 64 24.46 -31.97 -9.00
C ASP A 64 23.75 -32.36 -10.31
N ARG A 65 24.37 -33.24 -11.10
CA ARG A 65 23.77 -33.78 -12.34
C ARG A 65 22.51 -34.58 -12.06
N LYS A 66 22.50 -35.36 -10.97
CA LYS A 66 21.34 -36.15 -10.55
C LYS A 66 20.18 -35.24 -10.12
N LEU A 67 20.47 -34.21 -9.31
CA LEU A 67 19.50 -33.22 -8.85
C LEU A 67 18.91 -32.44 -10.05
N ARG A 68 19.75 -32.00 -10.98
CA ARG A 68 19.33 -31.34 -12.23
C ARG A 68 18.39 -32.23 -13.05
N GLY A 69 18.69 -33.53 -13.15
CA GLY A 69 17.85 -34.51 -13.84
C GLY A 69 16.50 -34.76 -13.16
N VAL A 70 16.40 -34.61 -11.83
CA VAL A 70 15.12 -34.67 -11.10
C VAL A 70 14.27 -33.42 -11.40
N ILE A 71 14.90 -32.23 -11.34
CA ILE A 71 14.21 -30.96 -11.60
C ILE A 71 13.69 -30.91 -13.04
N ASN A 72 14.50 -31.29 -14.02
CA ASN A 72 14.09 -31.28 -15.43
C ASN A 72 12.91 -32.23 -15.68
N ARG A 73 12.89 -33.42 -15.07
CA ARG A 73 11.74 -34.34 -15.16
C ARG A 73 10.47 -33.75 -14.54
N ALA A 74 10.60 -33.00 -13.44
CA ALA A 74 9.47 -32.28 -12.85
C ALA A 74 8.96 -31.15 -13.78
N VAL A 75 9.86 -30.42 -14.42
CA VAL A 75 9.54 -29.40 -15.44
C VAL A 75 8.78 -30.00 -16.63
N ASP A 76 9.23 -31.14 -17.14
CA ASP A 76 8.58 -31.81 -18.27
C ASP A 76 7.16 -32.29 -17.92
N LYS A 77 6.97 -32.80 -16.70
CA LYS A 77 5.62 -33.15 -16.19
C LYS A 77 4.72 -31.92 -16.07
N MET A 78 5.23 -30.79 -15.57
CA MET A 78 4.48 -29.54 -15.50
C MET A 78 4.09 -29.01 -16.88
N ARG A 79 4.99 -29.11 -17.88
CA ARG A 79 4.71 -28.75 -19.28
C ARG A 79 3.62 -29.65 -19.89
N ALA A 80 3.66 -30.95 -19.61
CA ALA A 80 2.65 -31.89 -20.09
C ALA A 80 1.27 -31.60 -19.46
N ALA A 81 1.23 -31.32 -18.16
CA ALA A 81 0.00 -30.96 -17.46
C ALA A 81 -0.59 -29.61 -17.91
N GLY A 82 0.25 -28.64 -18.28
CA GLY A 82 -0.16 -27.31 -18.74
C GLY A 82 -0.73 -27.22 -20.16
N LYS A 83 -0.76 -28.32 -20.93
CA LYS A 83 -1.33 -28.38 -22.29
C LYS A 83 -2.84 -28.63 -22.33
N GLY A 84 -3.50 -28.91 -21.20
CA GLY A 84 -4.94 -29.13 -21.14
C GLY A 84 -5.78 -27.85 -21.21
N ASN A 85 -6.89 -27.88 -21.95
CA ASN A 85 -7.87 -26.78 -21.97
C ASN A 85 -8.60 -26.69 -20.62
N TYR A 86 -8.22 -25.73 -19.77
CA TYR A 86 -8.83 -25.51 -18.45
C TYR A 86 -10.18 -24.80 -18.58
N LYS A 87 -11.32 -25.49 -18.55
CA LYS A 87 -12.63 -24.79 -18.57
C LYS A 87 -12.88 -24.09 -17.23
N LYS A 88 -13.13 -22.77 -17.27
CA LYS A 88 -13.56 -21.99 -16.09
C LYS A 88 -14.78 -22.68 -15.50
N PRO A 89 -14.67 -23.19 -14.28
CA PRO A 89 -15.75 -23.97 -13.71
C PRO A 89 -16.72 -22.98 -13.02
N LYS A 90 -18.04 -23.11 -13.30
CA LYS A 90 -19.06 -22.11 -12.91
C LYS A 90 -19.00 -21.79 -11.40
N PRO A 91 -19.25 -20.53 -10.99
CA PRO A 91 -19.36 -20.18 -9.58
C PRO A 91 -20.59 -20.89 -9.00
N ASP A 92 -20.33 -21.88 -8.16
CA ASP A 92 -21.32 -22.68 -7.45
C ASP A 92 -21.10 -22.45 -5.95
N PRO A 93 -22.10 -21.97 -5.18
CA PRO A 93 -21.94 -21.71 -3.75
C PRO A 93 -21.47 -22.94 -2.95
N LEU A 94 -21.84 -24.16 -3.35
CA LEU A 94 -21.36 -25.41 -2.74
C LEU A 94 -19.85 -25.62 -2.90
N ARG A 95 -19.25 -24.98 -3.89
CA ARG A 95 -17.83 -25.09 -4.18
C ARG A 95 -16.97 -24.12 -3.39
N TYR A 96 -17.51 -22.98 -2.97
CA TYR A 96 -16.80 -22.09 -2.06
C TYR A 96 -16.50 -22.81 -0.75
N GLU A 97 -17.49 -23.50 -0.17
CA GLU A 97 -17.30 -24.27 1.05
C GLU A 97 -16.26 -25.38 0.87
N HIS A 98 -16.31 -26.10 -0.26
CA HIS A 98 -15.35 -27.16 -0.56
C HIS A 98 -13.93 -26.63 -0.78
N THR A 99 -13.79 -25.53 -1.53
CA THR A 99 -12.50 -24.84 -1.75
C THR A 99 -11.95 -24.27 -0.45
N LEU A 100 -12.81 -23.69 0.39
CA LEU A 100 -12.43 -23.16 1.70
C LEU A 100 -12.00 -24.28 2.65
N ALA A 101 -12.69 -25.42 2.63
CA ALA A 101 -12.32 -26.61 3.40
C ALA A 101 -10.97 -27.18 2.93
N GLU A 102 -10.73 -27.22 1.61
CA GLU A 102 -9.48 -27.68 1.01
C GLU A 102 -8.31 -26.72 1.33
N LEU A 103 -8.53 -25.40 1.24
CA LEU A 103 -7.56 -24.39 1.66
C LEU A 103 -7.30 -24.43 3.15
N LYS A 104 -8.31 -24.61 4.02
CA LYS A 104 -8.10 -24.81 5.46
C LYS A 104 -7.31 -26.07 5.77
N LYS A 105 -7.47 -27.13 4.97
CA LYS A 105 -6.74 -28.39 5.13
C LYS A 105 -5.27 -28.26 4.70
N HIS A 106 -4.99 -27.51 3.64
CA HIS A 106 -3.62 -27.31 3.12
C HIS A 106 -2.88 -26.09 3.70
N HIS A 107 -3.61 -25.07 4.17
CA HIS A 107 -3.09 -23.80 4.70
C HIS A 107 -3.65 -23.46 6.10
N GLY A 108 -4.08 -24.46 6.86
CA GLY A 108 -4.46 -24.26 8.26
C GLY A 108 -3.31 -23.63 9.05
N VAL A 109 -3.63 -22.84 10.10
CA VAL A 109 -2.63 -22.19 10.96
C VAL A 109 -1.63 -23.24 11.46
N ILE A 110 -0.45 -23.26 10.83
CA ILE A 110 0.51 -24.37 10.92
C ILE A 110 1.12 -24.45 12.32
N ASP A 111 1.29 -23.31 12.99
CA ASP A 111 1.96 -23.24 14.29
C ASP A 111 1.30 -22.19 15.21
N LYS A 112 0.41 -22.66 16.08
CA LYS A 112 -0.32 -21.80 17.03
C LYS A 112 0.62 -21.14 18.03
N ASN A 113 1.72 -21.80 18.40
CA ASN A 113 2.69 -21.25 19.35
C ASN A 113 3.45 -20.08 18.71
N LEU A 114 3.89 -20.24 17.46
CA LEU A 114 4.51 -19.14 16.72
C LEU A 114 3.54 -17.97 16.53
N LEU A 115 2.26 -18.25 16.21
CA LEU A 115 1.25 -17.20 16.07
C LEU A 115 1.06 -16.37 17.35
N ILE A 116 0.98 -17.02 18.51
CA ILE A 116 0.86 -16.33 19.81
C ILE A 116 2.11 -15.48 20.07
N LYS A 117 3.31 -16.00 19.81
CA LYS A 117 4.56 -15.23 19.94
C LYS A 117 4.57 -13.99 19.02
N CYS A 118 4.18 -14.14 17.76
CA CYS A 118 4.01 -13.02 16.82
C CYS A 118 3.00 -11.98 17.33
N ALA A 119 1.86 -12.44 17.86
CA ALA A 119 0.83 -11.55 18.39
C ALA A 119 1.31 -10.77 19.62
N ILE A 120 2.02 -11.43 20.56
CA ILE A 120 2.61 -10.78 21.73
C ILE A 120 3.60 -9.70 21.30
N VAL A 121 4.51 -10.02 20.38
CA VAL A 121 5.49 -9.04 19.87
C VAL A 121 4.80 -7.88 19.15
N LEU A 122 3.76 -8.17 18.35
CA LEU A 122 3.00 -7.13 17.67
C LEU A 122 2.32 -6.18 18.66
N ILE A 123 1.66 -6.74 19.70
CA ILE A 123 1.04 -5.95 20.76
C ILE A 123 2.09 -5.10 21.47
N PHE A 124 3.27 -5.66 21.76
CA PHE A 124 4.38 -4.94 22.37
C PHE A 124 4.85 -3.75 21.51
N ILE A 125 5.08 -3.94 20.21
CA ILE A 125 5.46 -2.87 19.28
C ILE A 125 4.39 -1.77 19.24
N VAL A 126 3.13 -2.16 19.07
CA VAL A 126 1.99 -1.22 19.01
C VAL A 126 1.85 -0.45 20.32
N SER A 127 2.05 -1.10 21.47
CA SER A 127 1.98 -0.47 22.78
C SER A 127 3.07 0.59 22.93
N ILE A 128 4.31 0.31 22.52
CA ILE A 128 5.39 1.31 22.53
C ILE A 128 5.07 2.47 21.60
N PHE A 129 4.52 2.21 20.41
CA PHE A 129 4.13 3.28 19.48
C PHE A 129 3.06 4.19 20.09
N MET A 130 2.10 3.62 20.82
CA MET A 130 1.07 4.40 21.52
C MET A 130 1.66 5.17 22.70
N LEU A 131 2.55 4.55 23.48
CA LEU A 131 3.21 5.20 24.61
C LEU A 131 4.10 6.38 24.18
N ARG A 132 4.66 6.34 22.97
CA ARG A 132 5.40 7.46 22.37
C ARG A 132 4.56 8.72 22.18
N SER A 133 3.23 8.62 22.18
CA SER A 133 2.35 9.80 22.17
C SER A 133 2.45 10.63 23.46
N PHE A 134 3.03 10.08 24.53
CA PHE A 134 3.37 10.80 25.75
C PHE A 134 4.81 11.29 25.69
N ASP A 135 5.03 12.59 25.97
CA ASP A 135 6.33 13.27 25.80
C ASP A 135 7.48 12.59 26.56
N PHE A 136 7.19 11.94 27.68
CA PHE A 136 8.18 11.22 28.50
C PHE A 136 8.81 10.01 27.80
N PHE A 137 8.10 9.34 26.88
CA PHE A 137 8.54 8.10 26.23
C PHE A 137 9.12 8.31 24.82
N ASN A 138 9.37 9.55 24.41
CA ASN A 138 9.85 9.89 23.06
C ASN A 138 11.34 9.53 22.79
N VAL A 139 11.99 8.77 23.68
CA VAL A 139 13.43 8.47 23.63
C VAL A 139 13.80 7.52 22.50
N ILE A 140 12.90 6.60 22.11
CA ILE A 140 13.17 5.58 21.08
C ILE A 140 12.44 5.91 19.78
N GLY A 141 13.19 5.98 18.67
CA GLY A 141 12.64 6.22 17.33
C GLY A 141 11.85 5.02 16.77
N PHE A 142 10.92 5.27 15.84
CA PHE A 142 10.06 4.24 15.22
C PHE A 142 10.84 3.07 14.58
N SER A 143 12.01 3.35 14.02
CA SER A 143 12.85 2.31 13.40
C SER A 143 13.47 1.38 14.45
N TRP A 144 13.89 1.93 15.58
CA TRP A 144 14.51 1.16 16.68
C TRP A 144 13.51 0.27 17.38
N THR A 145 12.29 0.75 17.58
CA THR A 145 11.19 -0.03 18.16
C THR A 145 10.76 -1.19 17.25
N ALA A 146 10.69 -0.97 15.93
CA ALA A 146 10.46 -2.03 14.97
C ALA A 146 11.59 -3.07 14.96
N LEU A 147 12.86 -2.62 15.03
CA LEU A 147 14.03 -3.50 15.09
C LEU A 147 14.05 -4.34 16.38
N LEU A 148 13.78 -3.72 17.52
CA LEU A 148 13.64 -4.42 18.81
C LEU A 148 12.55 -5.48 18.76
N GLY A 149 11.41 -5.17 18.15
CA GLY A 149 10.34 -6.13 17.93
C GLY A 149 10.78 -7.32 17.05
N ALA A 150 11.48 -7.05 15.95
CA ALA A 150 12.01 -8.10 15.07
C ALA A 150 13.03 -9.00 15.80
N ILE A 151 13.94 -8.42 16.58
CA ILE A 151 14.93 -9.15 17.39
C ILE A 151 14.23 -9.99 18.46
N LEU A 152 13.25 -9.41 19.17
CA LEU A 152 12.47 -10.13 20.18
C LEU A 152 11.73 -11.33 19.58
N LEU A 153 11.14 -11.16 18.39
CA LEU A 153 10.47 -12.26 17.69
C LEU A 153 11.45 -13.35 17.26
N LEU A 154 12.63 -12.97 16.76
CA LEU A 154 13.70 -13.92 16.41
C LEU A 154 14.12 -14.77 17.61
N ILE A 155 14.32 -14.14 18.78
CA ILE A 155 14.67 -14.84 20.02
C ILE A 155 13.54 -15.77 20.46
N LEU A 156 12.29 -15.29 20.45
CA LEU A 156 11.14 -16.09 20.88
C LEU A 156 10.82 -17.24 19.93
N ALA A 157 11.01 -17.05 18.63
CA ALA A 157 10.68 -18.03 17.61
C ALA A 157 11.70 -19.17 17.48
N ASP A 158 12.88 -19.04 18.12
CA ASP A 158 13.95 -20.04 18.14
C ASP A 158 14.28 -20.58 16.74
N ILE A 159 14.43 -19.64 15.80
CA ILE A 159 14.63 -19.97 14.38
C ILE A 159 16.09 -20.34 14.18
N ASN A 160 16.38 -21.65 14.20
CA ASN A 160 17.71 -22.19 13.89
C ASN A 160 18.22 -21.82 12.48
N ASP A 161 17.32 -21.42 11.57
CA ASP A 161 17.63 -20.99 10.19
C ASP A 161 17.36 -19.48 9.99
N TYR A 162 18.21 -18.64 10.58
CA TYR A 162 18.14 -17.19 10.42
C TYR A 162 18.51 -16.75 8.98
N GLU A 163 19.38 -17.50 8.29
CA GLU A 163 19.77 -17.23 6.90
C GLU A 163 18.57 -17.39 5.96
N GLY A 164 17.80 -18.46 6.11
CA GLY A 164 16.56 -18.69 5.38
C GLY A 164 15.51 -17.61 5.63
N LEU A 165 15.48 -17.03 6.84
CA LEU A 165 14.61 -15.89 7.15
C LEU A 165 15.07 -14.60 6.46
N LEU A 166 16.37 -14.29 6.52
CA LEU A 166 16.94 -13.11 5.84
C LEU A 166 16.72 -13.17 4.32
N CYS A 167 16.77 -14.36 3.72
CA CYS A 167 16.44 -14.58 2.32
C CYS A 167 14.96 -14.34 1.98
N ARG A 168 14.06 -14.41 2.96
CA ARG A 168 12.63 -14.10 2.77
C ARG A 168 12.33 -12.60 2.79
N ILE A 169 13.27 -11.76 3.23
CA ILE A 169 13.12 -10.30 3.22
C ILE A 169 13.09 -9.80 1.77
N GLU A 170 12.17 -8.88 1.47
CA GLU A 170 12.08 -8.22 0.17
C GLU A 170 13.10 -7.08 0.05
N TRP A 171 14.39 -7.44 -0.06
CA TRP A 171 15.50 -6.46 -0.17
C TRP A 171 15.29 -5.47 -1.32
N SER A 172 14.74 -5.92 -2.45
CA SER A 172 14.43 -5.04 -3.58
C SER A 172 13.43 -3.94 -3.21
N THR A 173 12.43 -4.25 -2.38
CA THR A 173 11.41 -3.27 -1.96
C THR A 173 11.99 -2.28 -0.96
N LEU A 174 12.81 -2.75 -0.02
CA LEU A 174 13.49 -1.87 0.96
C LEU A 174 14.46 -0.91 0.27
N MET A 175 15.29 -1.41 -0.66
CA MET A 175 16.21 -0.56 -1.42
C MET A 175 15.47 0.45 -2.30
N PHE A 176 14.38 0.04 -2.94
CA PHE A 176 13.52 0.95 -3.70
C PHE A 176 12.97 2.09 -2.84
N LEU A 177 12.40 1.77 -1.68
CA LEU A 177 11.87 2.78 -0.75
C LEU A 177 12.98 3.72 -0.26
N SER A 178 14.15 3.19 0.09
CA SER A 178 15.31 3.98 0.53
C SER A 178 15.79 4.96 -0.55
N SER A 179 15.98 4.49 -1.79
CA SER A 179 16.36 5.35 -2.92
C SER A 179 15.31 6.42 -3.20
N PHE A 180 14.03 6.10 -2.99
CA PHE A 180 12.94 7.04 -3.19
C PHE A 180 12.92 8.16 -2.14
N PHE A 181 13.22 7.88 -0.87
CA PHE A 181 13.39 8.92 0.15
C PHE A 181 14.56 9.86 -0.19
N VAL A 182 15.68 9.32 -0.68
CA VAL A 182 16.82 10.14 -1.14
C VAL A 182 16.41 11.03 -2.32
N LEU A 183 15.67 10.50 -3.29
CA LEU A 183 15.16 11.27 -4.43
C LEU A 183 14.31 12.47 -3.98
N ILE A 184 13.42 12.26 -3.01
CA ILE A 184 12.52 13.31 -2.51
C ILE A 184 13.30 14.41 -1.78
N GLU A 185 14.31 14.04 -0.99
CA GLU A 185 15.21 15.01 -0.35
C GLU A 185 16.01 15.83 -1.38
N VAL A 186 16.48 15.19 -2.47
CA VAL A 186 17.13 15.91 -3.57
C VAL A 186 16.17 16.88 -4.25
N LEU A 187 14.92 16.47 -4.49
CA LEU A 187 13.88 17.32 -5.08
C LEU A 187 13.55 18.52 -4.19
N SER A 188 13.49 18.31 -2.87
CA SER A 188 13.32 19.38 -1.88
C SER A 188 14.46 20.40 -1.96
N ARG A 189 15.72 19.94 -2.00
CA ARG A 189 16.90 20.82 -2.17
C ARG A 189 16.97 21.57 -3.49
N LEU A 190 16.33 21.04 -4.54
CA LEU A 190 16.22 21.70 -5.84
C LEU A 190 15.11 22.78 -5.87
N GLY A 191 14.37 22.98 -4.78
CA GLY A 191 13.29 23.97 -4.71
C GLY A 191 12.00 23.52 -5.41
N PHE A 192 11.81 22.22 -5.63
CA PHE A 192 10.60 21.72 -6.27
C PHE A 192 9.34 21.97 -5.42
N GLU A 193 9.50 21.99 -4.09
CA GLU A 193 8.43 22.35 -3.14
C GLU A 193 8.01 23.82 -3.26
N ASP A 194 8.97 24.73 -3.46
CA ASP A 194 8.70 26.15 -3.65
C ASP A 194 7.90 26.37 -4.94
N LEU A 195 8.28 25.69 -6.04
CA LEU A 195 7.59 25.79 -7.32
C LEU A 195 6.12 25.35 -7.22
N ILE A 196 5.84 24.25 -6.51
CA ILE A 196 4.46 23.80 -6.28
C ILE A 196 3.72 24.76 -5.37
N GLY A 197 4.35 25.19 -4.27
CA GLY A 197 3.77 26.13 -3.31
C GLY A 197 3.38 27.45 -3.96
N GLU A 198 4.27 28.06 -4.74
CA GLU A 198 4.03 29.31 -5.46
C GLU A 198 2.88 29.19 -6.45
N ASN A 199 2.80 28.09 -7.19
CA ASN A 199 1.70 27.84 -8.12
C ASN A 199 0.35 27.70 -7.40
N ILE A 200 0.32 26.99 -6.26
CA ILE A 200 -0.88 26.89 -5.42
C ILE A 200 -1.28 28.26 -4.88
N ILE A 201 -0.33 29.03 -4.33
CA ILE A 201 -0.57 30.37 -3.80
C ILE A 201 -1.11 31.31 -4.88
N LYS A 202 -0.53 31.26 -6.08
CA LYS A 202 -0.97 32.09 -7.22
C LYS A 202 -2.40 31.76 -7.63
N ALA A 203 -2.75 30.47 -7.67
CA ALA A 203 -4.11 30.03 -7.96
C ALA A 203 -5.11 30.49 -6.88
N ILE A 204 -4.76 30.35 -5.59
CA ILE A 204 -5.60 30.83 -4.48
C ILE A 204 -5.80 32.35 -4.57
N LYS A 205 -4.74 33.13 -4.76
CA LYS A 205 -4.81 34.60 -4.85
C LYS A 205 -5.60 35.10 -6.06
N SER A 206 -5.65 34.34 -7.15
CA SER A 206 -6.45 34.67 -8.33
C SER A 206 -7.97 34.49 -8.13
N THR A 207 -8.37 33.91 -7.00
CA THR A 207 -9.77 33.62 -6.66
C THR A 207 -10.34 34.71 -5.74
N PRO A 208 -11.65 35.06 -5.85
CA PRO A 208 -12.31 35.95 -4.91
C PRO A 208 -12.14 35.49 -3.46
N HIS A 209 -12.05 36.45 -2.52
CA HIS A 209 -11.72 36.19 -1.11
C HIS A 209 -12.61 35.11 -0.47
N ASP A 210 -13.91 35.12 -0.77
CA ASP A 210 -14.89 34.19 -0.20
C ASP A 210 -14.67 32.73 -0.62
N PHE A 211 -13.99 32.49 -1.75
CA PHE A 211 -13.72 31.15 -2.27
C PHE A 211 -12.26 30.70 -2.09
N GLN A 212 -11.40 31.53 -1.48
CA GLN A 212 -9.98 31.20 -1.30
C GLN A 212 -9.77 29.93 -0.47
N LEU A 213 -10.56 29.74 0.60
CA LEU A 213 -10.51 28.53 1.41
C LEU A 213 -10.93 27.30 0.60
N LEU A 214 -12.03 27.39 -0.14
CA LEU A 214 -12.50 26.29 -0.99
C LEU A 214 -11.43 25.87 -2.01
N VAL A 215 -10.84 26.85 -2.71
CA VAL A 215 -9.80 26.58 -3.70
C VAL A 215 -8.54 26.01 -3.05
N ALA A 216 -8.13 26.53 -1.89
CA ALA A 216 -6.99 25.99 -1.15
C ALA A 216 -7.19 24.51 -0.77
N LEU A 217 -8.36 24.17 -0.21
CA LEU A 217 -8.68 22.80 0.20
C LEU A 217 -8.68 21.84 -1.00
N LEU A 218 -9.30 22.23 -2.12
CA LEU A 218 -9.34 21.40 -3.32
C LEU A 218 -7.95 21.26 -3.95
N LEU A 219 -7.18 22.34 -4.08
CA LEU A 219 -5.83 22.27 -4.64
C LEU A 219 -4.93 21.36 -3.79
N ILE A 220 -4.92 21.55 -2.48
CA ILE A 220 -4.11 20.71 -1.57
C ILE A 220 -4.55 19.25 -1.67
N LEU A 221 -5.86 18.98 -1.63
CA LEU A 221 -6.39 17.61 -1.73
C LEU A 221 -5.97 16.94 -3.04
N TRP A 222 -6.26 17.57 -4.18
CA TRP A 222 -6.06 16.98 -5.50
C TRP A 222 -4.58 16.91 -5.90
N VAL A 223 -3.79 17.96 -5.64
CA VAL A 223 -2.34 17.96 -5.93
C VAL A 223 -1.65 16.90 -5.08
N THR A 224 -1.97 16.80 -3.79
CA THR A 224 -1.41 15.76 -2.92
C THR A 224 -1.86 14.37 -3.38
N ALA A 225 -3.13 14.20 -3.76
CA ALA A 225 -3.63 12.90 -4.21
C ALA A 225 -2.96 12.42 -5.49
N PHE A 226 -2.81 13.29 -6.50
CA PHE A 226 -2.10 12.93 -7.71
C PHE A 226 -0.61 12.70 -7.47
N ALA A 227 0.04 13.54 -6.66
CA ALA A 227 1.43 13.33 -6.28
C ALA A 227 1.58 11.96 -5.59
N SER A 228 0.74 11.65 -4.60
CA SER A 228 0.74 10.38 -3.88
C SER A 228 0.28 9.19 -4.72
N CYS A 229 -0.37 9.40 -5.85
CA CYS A 229 -0.66 8.33 -6.80
C CYS A 229 0.62 7.87 -7.49
N PHE A 230 1.55 8.76 -7.83
CA PHE A 230 2.79 8.40 -8.53
C PHE A 230 3.97 8.20 -7.58
N LEU A 231 3.90 8.78 -6.40
CA LEU A 231 4.96 8.81 -5.40
C LEU A 231 4.44 8.17 -4.11
N ASN A 232 5.32 7.59 -3.29
CA ASN A 232 4.88 7.01 -2.02
C ASN A 232 4.24 8.10 -1.12
N ASN A 233 3.14 7.76 -0.46
CA ASN A 233 2.37 8.67 0.41
C ASN A 233 3.22 9.35 1.50
N ASN A 234 4.16 8.63 2.12
CA ASN A 234 4.95 9.17 3.23
C ASN A 234 5.85 10.35 2.80
N PRO A 235 6.73 10.21 1.79
CA PRO A 235 7.54 11.34 1.31
C PRO A 235 6.72 12.52 0.79
N VAL A 236 5.65 12.26 0.03
CA VAL A 236 4.76 13.34 -0.47
C VAL A 236 4.15 14.12 0.67
N THR A 237 3.68 13.43 1.71
CA THR A 237 3.11 14.08 2.89
C THR A 237 4.13 14.99 3.55
N GLN A 238 5.37 14.54 3.75
CA GLN A 238 6.42 15.37 4.37
C GLN A 238 6.69 16.66 3.58
N MET A 239 6.79 16.55 2.26
CA MET A 239 6.98 17.70 1.37
C MET A 239 5.78 18.66 1.44
N MET A 240 4.57 18.14 1.29
CA MET A 240 3.36 18.96 1.26
C MET A 240 3.01 19.56 2.63
N VAL A 241 3.41 18.95 3.76
CA VAL A 241 3.28 19.58 5.09
C VAL A 241 4.02 20.93 5.13
N ARG A 242 5.24 21.01 4.60
CA ARG A 242 5.99 22.28 4.57
C ARG A 242 5.26 23.34 3.74
N ILE A 243 4.73 22.94 2.59
CA ILE A 243 3.96 23.81 1.69
C ILE A 243 2.69 24.31 2.40
N VAL A 244 1.93 23.41 3.03
CA VAL A 244 0.69 23.75 3.75
C VAL A 244 0.96 24.72 4.90
N VAL A 245 2.00 24.48 5.69
CA VAL A 245 2.40 25.37 6.79
C VAL A 245 2.84 26.74 6.26
N SER A 246 3.63 26.76 5.18
CA SER A 246 4.04 28.01 4.52
C SER A 246 2.82 28.81 4.05
N ILE A 247 1.85 28.17 3.38
CA ILE A 247 0.61 28.81 2.91
C ILE A 247 -0.21 29.36 4.09
N ALA A 248 -0.37 28.59 5.16
CA ALA A 248 -1.14 29.00 6.34
C ALA A 248 -0.51 30.19 7.09
N GLN A 249 0.81 30.38 6.98
CA GLN A 249 1.52 31.52 7.58
C GLN A 249 1.41 32.81 6.76
N ILE A 250 0.88 32.76 5.54
CA ILE A 250 0.68 33.94 4.69
C ILE A 250 -0.48 34.77 5.25
N LYS A 251 -0.13 35.80 6.05
CA LYS A 251 -1.08 36.75 6.65
C LYS A 251 -2.20 37.26 5.73
N PRO A 252 -1.95 37.68 4.47
CA PRO A 252 -3.03 38.17 3.62
C PRO A 252 -4.01 37.09 3.12
N LEU A 253 -3.72 35.80 3.30
CA LEU A 253 -4.63 34.70 2.96
C LEU A 253 -5.47 34.23 4.16
N ALA A 254 -4.97 34.42 5.39
CA ALA A 254 -5.65 34.07 6.65
C ALA A 254 -6.31 32.67 6.67
N LEU A 255 -5.70 31.70 5.98
CA LEU A 255 -6.27 30.35 5.84
C LEU A 255 -6.04 29.52 7.13
N PRO A 256 -7.08 28.82 7.64
CA PRO A 256 -6.95 28.00 8.83
C PRO A 256 -6.11 26.75 8.57
N LEU A 257 -5.03 26.55 9.35
CA LEU A 257 -4.11 25.42 9.18
C LEU A 257 -4.80 24.06 9.31
N GLY A 258 -5.77 23.92 10.22
CA GLY A 258 -6.47 22.66 10.49
C GLY A 258 -7.12 22.04 9.24
N PRO A 259 -8.09 22.73 8.59
CA PRO A 259 -8.71 22.28 7.35
C PRO A 259 -7.71 21.95 6.24
N LEU A 260 -6.64 22.74 6.07
CA LEU A 260 -5.59 22.46 5.09
C LEU A 260 -4.85 21.15 5.39
N VAL A 261 -4.56 20.87 6.68
CA VAL A 261 -3.97 19.60 7.11
C VAL A 261 -4.93 18.43 6.90
N TRP A 262 -6.25 18.60 7.10
CA TRP A 262 -7.24 17.56 6.80
C TRP A 262 -7.29 17.23 5.31
N ALA A 263 -7.31 18.25 4.45
CA ALA A 263 -7.24 18.09 3.00
C ALA A 263 -5.96 17.35 2.58
N LEU A 264 -4.82 17.72 3.18
CA LEU A 264 -3.54 17.07 2.94
C LEU A 264 -3.56 15.58 3.29
N VAL A 265 -3.99 15.24 4.51
CA VAL A 265 -3.97 13.86 4.99
C VAL A 265 -4.94 12.99 4.19
N MET A 266 -6.13 13.50 3.86
CA MET A 266 -7.08 12.79 2.99
C MET A 266 -6.50 12.59 1.58
N GLY A 267 -5.88 13.63 1.02
CA GLY A 267 -5.26 13.58 -0.31
C GLY A 267 -4.16 12.54 -0.37
N ALA A 268 -3.23 12.55 0.59
CA ALA A 268 -2.13 11.58 0.65
C ALA A 268 -2.64 10.14 0.89
N ALA A 269 -3.59 9.95 1.81
CA ALA A 269 -4.09 8.61 2.15
C ALA A 269 -4.92 7.99 1.02
N PHE A 270 -5.85 8.75 0.43
CA PHE A 270 -6.70 8.25 -0.64
C PHE A 270 -5.95 8.20 -1.98
N GLY A 271 -5.04 9.15 -2.24
CA GLY A 271 -4.17 9.20 -3.41
C GLY A 271 -3.27 7.97 -3.57
N GLY A 272 -2.72 7.47 -2.46
CA GLY A 272 -1.87 6.27 -2.47
C GLY A 272 -2.54 5.01 -3.03
N ASN A 273 -3.88 4.95 -3.05
CA ASN A 273 -4.64 3.83 -3.64
C ASN A 273 -4.70 3.89 -5.18
N GLY A 274 -4.33 5.02 -5.79
CA GLY A 274 -4.41 5.22 -7.24
C GLY A 274 -3.44 4.36 -8.05
N SER A 275 -2.31 3.97 -7.48
CA SER A 275 -1.31 3.16 -8.18
C SER A 275 -0.61 2.13 -7.29
N LEU A 276 0.06 1.19 -7.95
CA LEU A 276 0.80 0.13 -7.27
C LEU A 276 2.01 0.66 -6.48
N ILE A 277 2.58 1.80 -6.87
CA ILE A 277 3.74 2.40 -6.20
C ILE A 277 3.37 3.54 -5.23
N GLY A 278 2.09 3.97 -5.23
CA GLY A 278 1.62 5.09 -4.41
C GLY A 278 1.63 4.83 -2.91
N ALA A 279 1.60 3.55 -2.50
CA ALA A 279 1.71 3.15 -1.11
C ALA A 279 2.67 1.97 -0.94
N SER A 280 3.46 2.00 0.13
CA SER A 280 4.35 0.90 0.51
C SER A 280 3.60 -0.42 0.70
N ALA A 281 2.38 -0.37 1.23
CA ALA A 281 1.51 -1.55 1.38
C ALA A 281 1.23 -2.22 0.02
N ASN A 282 0.95 -1.44 -1.03
CA ASN A 282 0.67 -1.98 -2.37
C ASN A 282 1.88 -2.71 -2.96
N ILE A 283 3.08 -2.14 -2.78
CA ILE A 283 4.34 -2.73 -3.25
C ILE A 283 4.63 -4.02 -2.48
N VAL A 284 4.46 -4.01 -1.15
CA VAL A 284 4.64 -5.21 -0.31
C VAL A 284 3.66 -6.30 -0.72
N THR A 285 2.38 -5.97 -0.91
CA THR A 285 1.37 -6.92 -1.40
C THR A 285 1.74 -7.48 -2.78
N ALA A 286 2.24 -6.66 -3.71
CA ALA A 286 2.71 -7.13 -5.00
C ALA A 286 3.96 -8.04 -4.89
N GLY A 287 4.89 -7.74 -3.99
CA GLY A 287 6.05 -8.58 -3.70
C GLY A 287 5.63 -9.95 -3.17
N VAL A 288 4.72 -9.98 -2.20
CA VAL A 288 4.15 -11.21 -1.65
C VAL A 288 3.41 -12.01 -2.73
N ALA A 289 2.56 -11.36 -3.53
CA ALA A 289 1.85 -12.01 -4.63
C ALA A 289 2.82 -12.64 -5.64
N ASN A 290 3.90 -11.93 -5.99
CA ASN A 290 4.90 -12.41 -6.95
C ASN A 290 5.66 -13.64 -6.43
N LYS A 291 5.92 -13.73 -5.11
CA LYS A 291 6.48 -14.94 -4.48
C LYS A 291 5.61 -16.17 -4.72
N HIS A 292 4.30 -15.99 -4.72
CA HIS A 292 3.29 -17.01 -5.02
C HIS A 292 2.93 -17.12 -6.52
N LEU A 293 3.78 -16.59 -7.40
CA LEU A 293 3.66 -16.64 -8.87
C LEU A 293 2.49 -15.80 -9.45
N TYR A 294 1.81 -15.02 -8.62
CA TYR A 294 0.80 -14.04 -9.04
C TYR A 294 1.46 -12.71 -9.35
N LYS A 295 1.50 -12.34 -10.64
CA LYS A 295 2.07 -11.06 -11.05
C LYS A 295 0.98 -9.98 -11.09
N LEU A 296 0.98 -9.11 -10.10
CA LEU A 296 0.28 -7.84 -10.16
C LEU A 296 1.06 -6.88 -11.06
N THR A 297 0.50 -6.55 -12.23
CA THR A 297 1.13 -5.55 -13.11
C THR A 297 0.68 -4.15 -12.72
N PHE A 298 1.57 -3.17 -12.89
CA PHE A 298 1.24 -1.76 -12.65
C PHE A 298 -0.03 -1.33 -13.38
N ARG A 299 -0.17 -1.69 -14.66
CA ARG A 299 -1.34 -1.34 -15.48
C ARG A 299 -2.64 -1.96 -14.94
N SER A 300 -2.61 -3.23 -14.57
CA SER A 300 -3.81 -3.91 -14.03
C SER A 300 -4.27 -3.27 -12.73
N TYR A 301 -3.33 -2.96 -11.82
CA TYR A 301 -3.66 -2.28 -10.58
C TYR A 301 -4.15 -0.85 -10.85
N PHE A 302 -3.41 -0.08 -11.66
CA PHE A 302 -3.70 1.32 -11.94
C PHE A 302 -5.10 1.51 -12.53
N LEU A 303 -5.58 0.63 -13.42
CA LEU A 303 -6.91 0.81 -14.02
C LEU A 303 -8.04 0.77 -12.99
N VAL A 304 -7.92 -0.09 -11.98
CA VAL A 304 -8.91 -0.24 -10.90
C VAL A 304 -8.65 0.79 -9.80
N GLY A 305 -7.41 0.84 -9.29
CA GLY A 305 -6.98 1.71 -8.20
C GLY A 305 -7.16 3.19 -8.51
N PHE A 306 -6.79 3.64 -9.71
CA PHE A 306 -6.95 5.04 -10.11
C PHE A 306 -8.42 5.45 -10.18
N SER A 307 -9.29 4.55 -10.66
CA SER A 307 -10.73 4.80 -10.67
C SER A 307 -11.32 4.89 -9.26
N VAL A 308 -10.89 4.00 -8.35
CA VAL A 308 -11.31 4.06 -6.93
C VAL A 308 -10.81 5.34 -6.28
N MET A 309 -9.54 5.71 -6.51
CA MET A 309 -8.96 6.95 -6.01
C MET A 309 -9.76 8.18 -6.44
N LEU A 310 -10.15 8.29 -7.72
CA LEU A 310 -10.92 9.43 -8.20
C LEU A 310 -12.25 9.57 -7.44
N VAL A 311 -12.97 8.48 -7.23
CA VAL A 311 -14.24 8.53 -6.48
C VAL A 311 -14.00 8.90 -5.02
N ASN A 312 -12.96 8.33 -4.39
CA ASN A 312 -12.59 8.66 -3.01
C ASN A 312 -12.25 10.15 -2.84
N ILE A 313 -11.48 10.72 -3.76
CA ILE A 313 -11.11 12.14 -3.73
C ILE A 313 -12.31 13.04 -4.03
N CYS A 314 -13.24 12.63 -4.90
CA CYS A 314 -14.50 13.35 -5.10
C CYS A 314 -15.34 13.40 -3.82
N ILE A 315 -15.47 12.27 -3.10
CA ILE A 315 -16.21 12.22 -1.83
C ILE A 315 -15.52 13.08 -0.77
N ALA A 316 -14.18 13.00 -0.67
CA ALA A 316 -13.40 13.85 0.22
C ALA A 316 -13.56 15.34 -0.12
N SER A 317 -13.60 15.69 -1.41
CA SER A 317 -13.85 17.08 -1.85
C SER A 317 -15.21 17.58 -1.37
N VAL A 318 -16.27 16.80 -1.58
CA VAL A 318 -17.63 17.15 -1.13
C VAL A 318 -17.69 17.28 0.39
N TYR A 319 -17.07 16.34 1.12
CA TYR A 319 -17.01 16.38 2.58
C TYR A 319 -16.31 17.64 3.10
N LEU A 320 -15.14 17.98 2.56
CA LEU A 320 -14.38 19.16 2.98
C LEU A 320 -15.15 20.45 2.70
N ILE A 321 -15.83 20.55 1.55
CA ILE A 321 -16.66 21.70 1.20
C ILE A 321 -17.83 21.82 2.19
N LEU A 322 -18.56 20.72 2.43
CA LEU A 322 -19.70 20.74 3.35
C LEU A 322 -19.29 21.15 4.76
N MET A 323 -18.24 20.54 5.30
CA MET A 323 -17.86 20.74 6.71
C MET A 323 -17.15 22.08 6.94
N TYR A 324 -16.22 22.48 6.08
CA TYR A 324 -15.35 23.64 6.36
C TYR A 324 -15.76 24.91 5.61
N VAL A 325 -16.47 24.80 4.49
CA VAL A 325 -16.92 25.97 3.71
C VAL A 325 -18.38 26.30 4.02
N ILE A 326 -19.26 25.30 4.07
CA ILE A 326 -20.70 25.54 4.26
C ILE A 326 -21.07 25.58 5.75
N ILE A 327 -20.62 24.59 6.53
CA ILE A 327 -20.92 24.51 7.97
C ILE A 327 -19.94 25.36 8.79
N SER A 328 -18.79 25.74 8.21
CA SER A 328 -17.71 26.47 8.89
C SER A 328 -17.29 25.82 10.20
N TRP A 329 -17.17 24.49 10.22
CA TRP A 329 -16.76 23.75 11.40
C TRP A 329 -15.29 24.01 11.72
N ASP A 330 -15.03 24.70 12.83
CA ASP A 330 -13.67 25.04 13.30
C ASP A 330 -12.83 23.86 13.84
N GLY A 331 -13.27 22.61 13.61
CA GLY A 331 -12.53 21.39 13.96
C GLY A 331 -12.31 21.14 15.47
N MET A 332 -12.59 22.11 16.34
CA MET A 332 -12.52 21.99 17.80
C MET A 332 -13.91 21.80 18.38
N ILE A 333 -14.10 20.70 19.13
CA ILE A 333 -15.18 20.60 20.10
C ILE A 333 -14.50 20.70 21.47
N PHE A 334 -14.99 21.63 22.28
CA PHE A 334 -14.60 22.03 23.63
C PHE A 334 -13.45 23.05 23.70
N GLU A 335 -13.84 24.32 23.94
CA GLU A 335 -13.09 25.24 24.82
C GLU A 335 -12.97 24.64 26.23
#